data_AF-A0AAD0ACX6-F1
#
_entry.id   AF-A0AAD0ACX6-F1
#
_cell.length_a   1.000
_cell.length_b   1.000
_cell.length_c   1.000
_cell.angle_alpha   90.00
_cell.angle_beta   90.00
_cell.angle_gamma   90.00
#
_symmetry.space_group_name_H-M   'P 1'
#
loop_
_entity.id
_entity.type
_entity.pdbx_description
1 polymer ?
#
loop_
_entity_poly.entity_id
_entity_poly.type
_entity_poly.pdbx_seq_one_letter_code
_entity_poly.pdbx_strand_id
1 'polypeptide(L)'
;MITGATIGFYLLAIVAILASLRVITRTNPVHALLNMIVTLLALSGIFFALGAPFAGALEIIVYAGAIMVLFVFVVMMLNLGTQSTLEEESWLSSSAWAVPAGLAFIVGLTLFSLIGMKHGFEGMMPAFIGVKPVTAKMIGAKLFTEYLLLVEIAGFLLLAGLVAAYHLAKSALDDENESHNSELGNTVQPALTNFIDKEPSQPAVLREVQEEKA
;
A
#
# COMPACT_ATOMS: atom_id res chain seq x y z
N MET A 1 15.62 38.80 0.93
CA MET A 1 14.42 38.87 0.08
C MET A 1 13.64 37.60 0.32
N ILE A 2 12.34 37.68 0.64
CA ILE A 2 11.49 36.50 0.74
C ILE A 2 11.29 36.01 -0.70
N THR A 3 12.03 34.98 -1.09
CA THR A 3 11.88 34.41 -2.43
C THR A 3 10.65 33.53 -2.47
N GLY A 4 10.01 33.40 -3.64
CA GLY A 4 8.77 32.61 -3.78
C GLY A 4 8.88 31.17 -3.24
N ALA A 5 10.07 30.58 -3.29
CA ALA A 5 10.33 29.28 -2.69
C ALA A 5 10.27 29.25 -1.16
N THR A 6 10.69 30.31 -0.47
CA THR A 6 10.57 30.42 1.00
C THR A 6 9.11 30.42 1.43
N ILE A 7 8.24 31.09 0.67
CA ILE A 7 6.79 31.07 0.90
C ILE A 7 6.23 29.67 0.64
N GLY A 8 6.61 29.04 -0.48
CA GLY A 8 6.23 27.66 -0.79
C GLY A 8 6.65 26.66 0.29
N PHE A 9 7.87 26.80 0.83
CA PHE A 9 8.39 25.96 1.91
C PHE A 9 7.56 26.09 3.19
N TYR A 10 7.28 27.31 3.66
CA TYR A 10 6.48 27.49 4.88
C TYR A 10 5.04 26.99 4.71
N LEU A 11 4.45 27.18 3.54
CA LEU A 11 3.10 26.70 3.24
C LEU A 11 3.07 25.16 3.26
N LEU A 12 4.01 24.50 2.57
CA LEU A 12 4.11 23.04 2.56
C LEU A 12 4.40 22.48 3.97
N ALA A 13 5.23 23.17 4.76
CA ALA A 13 5.51 22.78 6.15
C ALA A 13 4.26 22.83 7.03
N ILE A 14 3.45 23.90 6.90
CA ILE A 14 2.17 24.01 7.63
C ILE A 14 1.22 22.88 7.21
N VAL A 15 1.11 22.60 5.91
CA VAL A 15 0.25 21.50 5.41
C VAL A 15 0.73 20.15 5.94
N ALA A 16 2.03 19.89 5.94
CA ALA A 16 2.60 18.64 6.46
C ALA A 16 2.29 18.45 7.95
N ILE A 17 2.44 19.50 8.77
CA ILE A 17 2.14 19.44 10.21
C ILE A 17 0.65 19.20 10.45
N LEU A 18 -0.23 19.94 9.76
CA LEU A 18 -1.68 19.79 9.91
C LEU A 18 -2.18 18.42 9.45
N ALA A 19 -1.64 17.90 8.35
CA ALA A 19 -1.95 16.57 7.84
C ALA A 19 -1.48 15.49 8.82
N SER A 20 -0.24 15.58 9.33
CA SER A 20 0.31 14.64 10.30
C SER A 20 -0.49 14.61 11.61
N LEU A 21 -0.91 15.78 12.13
CA LEU A 21 -1.76 15.85 13.31
C LEU A 21 -3.12 15.15 13.07
N ARG A 22 -3.65 15.24 11.85
CA ARG A 22 -4.88 14.54 11.47
C ARG A 22 -4.73 13.03 11.36
N VAL A 23 -3.54 12.52 11.03
CA VAL A 23 -3.25 11.08 11.04
C VAL A 23 -3.47 10.51 12.43
N ILE A 24 -2.98 11.20 13.47
CA ILE A 24 -3.02 10.72 14.86
C ILE A 24 -4.41 10.89 15.49
N THR A 25 -5.14 11.93 15.11
CA THR A 25 -6.45 12.27 15.70
C THR A 25 -7.64 11.51 15.09
N ARG A 26 -7.47 10.86 13.93
CA ARG A 26 -8.56 10.14 13.25
C ARG A 26 -8.63 8.67 13.71
N THR A 27 -9.83 8.22 14.04
CA THR A 27 -10.13 6.85 14.47
C THR A 27 -10.23 5.86 13.31
N ASN A 28 -10.68 6.32 12.13
CA ASN A 28 -10.74 5.48 10.95
C ASN A 28 -9.35 5.37 10.30
N PRO A 29 -8.79 4.15 10.16
CA PRO A 29 -7.42 3.96 9.71
C PRO A 29 -7.23 4.29 8.22
N VAL A 30 -8.26 4.15 7.38
CA VAL A 30 -8.19 4.53 5.96
C VAL A 30 -8.04 6.05 5.84
N HIS A 31 -8.83 6.82 6.58
CA HIS A 31 -8.72 8.27 6.59
C HIS A 31 -7.40 8.77 7.21
N ALA A 32 -6.88 8.07 8.22
CA ALA A 32 -5.57 8.35 8.77
C ALA A 32 -4.46 8.17 7.71
N LEU A 33 -4.49 7.05 6.97
CA LEU A 33 -3.52 6.77 5.91
C LEU A 33 -3.60 7.76 4.74
N LEU A 34 -4.80 8.19 4.32
CA LEU A 34 -4.95 9.21 3.28
C LEU A 34 -4.32 10.56 3.71
N ASN A 35 -4.48 10.99 4.96
CA ASN A 35 -3.81 12.18 5.48
C ASN A 35 -2.29 11.99 5.60
N MET A 36 -1.82 10.76 5.81
CA MET A 36 -0.40 10.43 5.83
C MET A 36 0.22 10.61 4.44
N ILE A 37 -0.46 10.14 3.38
CA ILE A 37 -0.03 10.34 1.98
C ILE A 37 0.11 11.85 1.68
N VAL A 38 -0.85 12.67 2.11
CA VAL A 38 -0.79 14.13 1.96
C VAL A 38 0.45 14.73 2.64
N THR A 39 0.81 14.24 3.82
CA THR A 39 2.01 14.66 4.55
C THR A 39 3.28 14.32 3.77
N LEU A 40 3.39 13.10 3.23
CA LEU A 40 4.56 12.66 2.44
C LEU A 40 4.68 13.45 1.13
N LEU A 41 3.56 13.78 0.48
CA LEU A 41 3.57 14.66 -0.69
C LEU A 41 4.01 16.09 -0.36
N ALA A 42 3.58 16.63 0.79
CA ALA A 42 4.05 17.93 1.26
C ALA A 42 5.56 17.93 1.56
N LEU A 43 6.08 16.86 2.17
CA LEU A 43 7.52 16.64 2.40
C LEU A 43 8.30 16.53 1.09
N SER A 44 7.77 15.82 0.10
CA SER A 44 8.37 15.78 -1.24
C SER A 44 8.48 17.19 -1.83
N GLY A 45 7.42 17.99 -1.75
CA GLY A 45 7.45 19.39 -2.16
C GLY A 45 8.50 20.23 -1.44
N ILE A 46 8.72 19.98 -0.14
CA ILE A 46 9.80 20.60 0.64
C ILE A 46 11.16 20.21 0.07
N PHE A 47 11.39 18.95 -0.29
CA PHE A 47 12.64 18.54 -0.95
C PHE A 47 12.84 19.20 -2.32
N PHE A 48 11.77 19.41 -3.09
CA PHE A 48 11.84 20.21 -4.32
C PHE A 48 12.23 21.66 -4.04
N ALA A 49 11.65 22.29 -3.01
CA ALA A 49 11.98 23.67 -2.62
C ALA A 49 13.41 23.84 -2.10
N LEU A 50 13.97 22.81 -1.44
CA LEU A 50 15.35 22.76 -0.96
C LEU A 50 16.38 22.45 -2.06
N GLY A 51 15.95 22.16 -3.29
CA GLY A 51 16.87 21.84 -4.40
C GLY A 51 17.39 20.41 -4.38
N ALA A 52 16.64 19.48 -3.77
CA ALA A 52 16.90 18.04 -3.76
C ALA A 52 15.82 17.26 -4.55
N PRO A 53 15.69 17.48 -5.88
CA PRO A 53 14.62 16.87 -6.69
C PRO A 53 14.68 15.34 -6.73
N PHE A 54 15.88 14.75 -6.61
CA PHE A 54 16.03 13.29 -6.57
C PHE A 54 15.43 12.69 -5.27
N ALA A 55 15.71 13.31 -4.13
CA ALA A 55 15.13 12.87 -2.85
C ALA A 55 13.61 13.06 -2.84
N GLY A 56 13.11 14.20 -3.35
CA GLY A 56 11.67 14.44 -3.51
C GLY A 56 10.98 13.41 -4.41
N ALA A 57 11.62 13.01 -5.51
CA ALA A 57 11.09 11.97 -6.38
C ALA A 57 11.06 10.59 -5.71
N LEU A 58 12.10 10.22 -4.96
CA LEU A 58 12.12 8.97 -4.19
C LEU A 58 11.03 8.94 -3.11
N GLU A 59 10.78 10.08 -2.45
CA GLU A 59 9.69 10.21 -1.48
C GLU A 59 8.32 9.90 -2.11
N ILE A 60 8.07 10.38 -3.32
CA ILE A 60 6.81 10.11 -4.04
C ILE A 60 6.73 8.65 -4.45
N ILE A 61 7.78 8.11 -5.07
CA ILE A 61 7.74 6.77 -5.67
C ILE A 61 7.74 5.68 -4.60
N VAL A 62 8.63 5.78 -3.61
CA VAL A 62 8.85 4.72 -2.62
C VAL A 62 7.90 4.87 -1.44
N TYR A 63 7.88 6.04 -0.80
CA TYR A 63 7.10 6.22 0.43
C TYR A 63 5.61 6.41 0.13
N ALA A 64 5.24 7.45 -0.61
CA ALA A 64 3.84 7.72 -0.93
C ALA A 64 3.25 6.73 -1.95
N GLY A 65 4.09 6.21 -2.85
CA GLY A 65 3.71 5.24 -3.87
C GLY A 65 3.69 3.82 -3.33
N ALA A 66 4.84 3.15 -3.27
CA ALA A 66 4.88 1.72 -2.96
C ALA A 66 4.44 1.38 -1.53
N ILE A 67 5.04 2.02 -0.52
CA ILE A 67 4.85 1.65 0.88
C ILE A 67 3.43 2.02 1.33
N MET A 68 2.99 3.26 1.08
CA MET A 68 1.65 3.70 1.50
C MET A 68 0.52 2.98 0.76
N VAL A 69 0.67 2.68 -0.53
CA VAL A 69 -0.36 1.91 -1.24
C VAL A 69 -0.48 0.49 -0.66
N LEU A 70 0.65 -0.15 -0.30
CA LEU A 70 0.62 -1.44 0.39
C LEU A 70 -0.11 -1.34 1.74
N PHE A 71 0.15 -0.30 2.54
CA PHE A 71 -0.56 -0.10 3.82
C PHE A 71 -2.06 0.15 3.63
N VAL A 72 -2.45 0.99 2.67
CA VAL A 72 -3.87 1.23 2.36
C VAL A 72 -4.55 -0.06 1.91
N PHE A 73 -3.90 -0.85 1.06
CA PHE A 73 -4.40 -2.14 0.63
C PHE A 73 -4.59 -3.11 1.81
N VAL A 74 -3.59 -3.26 2.67
CA VAL A 74 -3.64 -4.14 3.84
C VAL A 74 -4.73 -3.71 4.82
N VAL A 75 -4.80 -2.42 5.17
CA VAL A 75 -5.82 -1.90 6.11
C VAL A 75 -7.23 -2.09 5.56
N MET A 76 -7.41 -1.95 4.25
CA MET A 76 -8.71 -2.16 3.62
C MET A 76 -9.09 -3.65 3.59
N MET A 77 -8.15 -4.56 3.27
CA MET A 77 -8.42 -6.01 3.30
C MET A 77 -8.74 -6.52 4.70
N LEU A 78 -8.05 -6.02 5.72
CA LEU A 78 -8.25 -6.43 7.11
C LEU A 78 -9.50 -5.80 7.74
N ASN A 79 -10.25 -4.98 7.00
CA ASN A 79 -11.45 -4.26 7.46
C ASN A 79 -11.31 -3.67 8.87
N LEU A 80 -10.21 -2.97 9.16
CA LEU A 80 -10.03 -2.25 10.43
C LEU A 80 -10.96 -1.03 10.55
N GLY A 81 -11.83 -0.80 9.55
CA GLY A 81 -12.93 0.14 9.61
C GLY A 81 -14.06 -0.43 10.45
N THR A 82 -14.16 0.04 11.69
CA THR A 82 -15.20 -0.29 12.65
C THR A 82 -16.58 -0.51 12.03
N GLN A 83 -17.12 -1.69 12.31
CA GLN A 83 -18.54 -2.01 12.32
C GLN A 83 -19.29 -1.01 13.23
N SER A 84 -19.76 0.11 12.66
CA SER A 84 -20.86 0.90 13.23
C SER A 84 -21.95 1.01 12.16
N THR A 85 -22.86 0.04 12.19
CA THR A 85 -24.06 -0.12 11.36
C THR A 85 -25.08 1.04 11.50
N LEU A 86 -24.66 2.22 11.94
CA LEU A 86 -25.47 3.44 12.08
C LEU A 86 -24.88 4.66 11.34
N GLU A 87 -23.71 4.53 10.70
CA GLU A 87 -23.01 5.60 9.96
C GLU A 87 -22.93 5.38 8.45
N GLU A 88 -23.80 4.54 7.89
CA GLU A 88 -23.82 4.22 6.46
C GLU A 88 -24.15 5.46 5.58
N GLU A 89 -24.80 6.48 6.15
CA GLU A 89 -25.02 7.78 5.48
C GLU A 89 -23.86 8.79 5.67
N SER A 90 -22.91 8.51 6.57
CA SER A 90 -21.77 9.40 6.89
C SER A 90 -20.51 9.06 6.07
N TRP A 91 -20.41 7.84 5.54
CA TRP A 91 -19.33 7.39 4.65
C TRP A 91 -19.26 8.16 3.32
N LEU A 92 -20.39 8.74 2.90
CA LEU A 92 -20.52 9.65 1.75
C LEU A 92 -20.59 11.13 2.16
N SER A 93 -20.38 11.46 3.44
CA SER A 93 -20.30 12.85 3.85
C SER A 93 -19.06 13.46 3.23
N SER A 94 -19.30 14.21 2.14
CA SER A 94 -18.35 14.96 1.33
C SER A 94 -17.29 15.70 2.17
N SER A 95 -17.59 16.03 3.43
CA SER A 95 -16.66 16.63 4.41
C SER A 95 -15.45 15.76 4.79
N ALA A 96 -15.58 14.43 4.88
CA ALA A 96 -14.47 13.56 5.29
C ALA A 96 -13.38 13.41 4.22
N TRP A 97 -13.78 13.34 2.94
CA TRP A 97 -12.88 13.32 1.78
C TRP A 97 -12.45 14.73 1.34
N ALA A 98 -13.30 15.74 1.53
CA ALA A 98 -13.01 17.10 1.11
C ALA A 98 -11.73 17.65 1.75
N VAL A 99 -11.39 17.22 2.97
CA VAL A 99 -10.19 17.77 3.62
C VAL A 99 -8.88 17.15 3.12
N PRO A 100 -8.71 15.82 3.04
CA PRO A 100 -7.54 15.23 2.37
C PRO A 100 -7.40 15.72 0.94
N ALA A 101 -8.51 15.78 0.18
CA ALA A 101 -8.52 16.30 -1.19
C ALA A 101 -8.16 17.79 -1.25
N GLY A 102 -8.66 18.60 -0.31
CA GLY A 102 -8.36 20.03 -0.22
C GLY A 102 -6.89 20.30 0.11
N LEU A 103 -6.30 19.57 1.06
CA LEU A 103 -4.87 19.67 1.35
C LEU A 103 -4.04 19.17 0.16
N ALA A 104 -4.41 18.05 -0.45
CA ALA A 104 -3.74 17.54 -1.65
C ALA A 104 -3.81 18.55 -2.81
N PHE A 105 -4.94 19.24 -2.98
CA PHE A 105 -5.11 20.30 -3.97
C PHE A 105 -4.21 21.51 -3.66
N ILE A 106 -4.07 21.89 -2.40
CA ILE A 106 -3.14 22.95 -1.97
C ILE A 106 -1.67 22.55 -2.26
N VAL A 107 -1.28 21.31 -1.96
CA VAL A 107 0.05 20.78 -2.30
C VAL A 107 0.25 20.77 -3.82
N GLY A 108 -0.76 20.33 -4.58
CA GLY A 108 -0.73 20.33 -6.04
C GLY A 108 -0.58 21.74 -6.63
N LEU A 109 -1.34 22.71 -6.12
CA LEU A 109 -1.25 24.11 -6.54
C LEU A 109 0.10 24.73 -6.22
N THR A 110 0.67 24.44 -5.05
CA THR A 110 1.98 24.97 -4.67
C THR A 110 3.10 24.36 -5.50
N LEU A 111 3.05 23.06 -5.79
CA LEU A 111 3.95 22.40 -6.74
C LEU A 111 3.79 22.98 -8.15
N PHE A 112 2.55 23.14 -8.63
CA PHE A 112 2.29 23.74 -9.93
C PHE A 112 2.78 25.19 -9.99
N SER A 113 2.64 25.98 -8.93
CA SER A 113 3.17 27.34 -8.87
C SER A 113 4.70 27.35 -8.90
N LEU A 114 5.36 26.46 -8.15
CA LEU A 114 6.82 26.28 -8.15
C LEU A 114 7.37 25.86 -9.52
N ILE A 115 6.63 25.06 -10.29
CA ILE A 115 7.06 24.51 -11.58
C ILE A 115 6.61 25.40 -12.75
N GLY A 116 5.40 25.94 -12.70
CA GLY A 116 4.70 26.69 -13.74
C GLY A 116 5.11 28.16 -13.86
N MET A 117 5.70 28.76 -12.81
CA MET A 117 6.34 30.08 -12.91
C MET A 117 7.53 30.14 -13.88
N LYS A 118 7.90 29.01 -14.49
CA LYS A 118 8.94 28.92 -15.53
C LYS A 118 8.54 29.49 -16.89
N HIS A 119 7.27 29.81 -17.15
CA HIS A 119 6.82 30.27 -18.48
C HIS A 119 6.37 31.74 -18.57
N GLY A 120 6.42 32.54 -17.50
CA GLY A 120 5.82 33.89 -17.50
C GLY A 120 6.60 35.02 -16.86
N PHE A 121 7.74 34.78 -16.20
CA PHE A 121 8.55 35.84 -15.60
C PHE A 121 10.04 35.58 -15.87
N GLU A 122 10.55 36.22 -16.92
CA GLU A 122 11.99 36.38 -17.15
C GLU A 122 12.64 36.98 -15.89
N GLY A 123 13.39 36.18 -15.14
CA GLY A 123 14.27 36.70 -14.09
C GLY A 123 14.33 35.92 -12.77
N MET A 124 13.39 35.01 -12.48
CA MET A 124 13.51 34.12 -11.32
C MET A 124 13.98 32.74 -11.74
N MET A 125 15.30 32.52 -11.67
CA MET A 125 15.86 31.18 -11.47
C MET A 125 15.03 30.47 -10.39
N PRO A 126 14.74 29.15 -10.49
CA PRO A 126 14.08 28.43 -9.41
C PRO A 126 14.91 28.67 -8.15
N ALA A 127 14.37 29.49 -7.27
CA ALA A 127 15.11 29.99 -6.13
C ALA A 127 15.11 28.90 -5.08
N PHE A 128 15.92 27.87 -5.28
CA PHE A 128 16.10 26.84 -4.27
C PHE A 128 16.54 27.51 -2.96
N ILE A 129 15.96 27.06 -1.86
CA ILE A 129 16.37 27.50 -0.53
C ILE A 129 17.71 26.82 -0.24
N GLY A 130 18.81 27.50 -0.58
CA GLY A 130 20.17 26.96 -0.43
C GLY A 130 20.94 26.85 -1.75
N VAL A 131 22.26 26.78 -1.62
CA VAL A 131 23.23 26.79 -2.73
C VAL A 131 23.28 25.45 -3.45
N LYS A 132 23.38 25.51 -4.80
CA LYS A 132 23.57 24.42 -5.79
C LYS A 132 22.58 23.24 -5.69
N PRO A 133 21.73 23.01 -6.72
CA PRO A 133 20.82 21.87 -6.73
C PRO A 133 21.59 20.55 -6.71
N VAL A 134 21.17 19.64 -5.83
CA VAL A 134 21.74 18.29 -5.75
C VAL A 134 21.12 17.44 -6.86
N THR A 135 21.94 17.15 -7.88
CA THR A 135 21.49 16.39 -9.05
C THR A 135 21.58 14.87 -8.78
N ALA A 136 20.67 14.09 -9.35
CA ALA A 136 20.67 12.62 -9.27
C ALA A 136 22.03 12.01 -9.67
N LYS A 137 22.70 12.58 -10.67
CA LYS A 137 24.05 12.17 -11.09
C LYS A 137 25.10 12.29 -9.97
N MET A 138 25.05 13.34 -9.15
CA MET A 138 25.97 13.51 -8.03
C MET A 138 25.75 12.46 -6.95
N ILE A 139 24.49 12.15 -6.66
CA ILE A 139 24.11 11.11 -5.70
C ILE A 139 24.55 9.74 -6.22
N GLY A 140 24.21 9.40 -7.48
CA GLY A 140 24.64 8.15 -8.11
C GLY A 140 26.16 7.99 -8.13
N ALA A 141 26.90 9.04 -8.47
CA ALA A 141 28.37 8.99 -8.45
C ALA A 141 28.91 8.65 -7.05
N LYS A 142 28.36 9.27 -6.00
CA LYS A 142 28.74 8.97 -4.60
C LYS A 142 28.34 7.54 -4.19
N LEU A 143 27.15 7.08 -4.57
CA LEU A 143 26.66 5.73 -4.29
C LEU A 143 27.56 4.64 -4.87
N PHE A 144 28.06 4.81 -6.10
CA PHE A 144 28.87 3.80 -6.78
C PHE A 144 30.38 3.97 -6.59
N THR A 145 30.86 5.02 -5.92
CA THR A 145 32.29 5.22 -5.65
C THR A 145 32.61 5.12 -4.17
N GLU A 146 32.01 5.98 -3.35
CA GLU A 146 32.28 6.10 -1.92
C GLU A 146 31.41 5.15 -1.09
N TYR A 147 30.14 4.99 -1.48
CA TYR A 147 29.14 4.19 -0.75
C TYR A 147 28.78 2.87 -1.42
N LEU A 148 29.69 2.31 -2.22
CA LEU A 148 29.44 1.06 -2.98
C LEU A 148 28.98 -0.07 -2.06
N LEU A 149 29.61 -0.19 -0.89
CA LEU A 149 29.30 -1.23 0.09
C LEU A 149 27.86 -1.09 0.63
N LEU A 150 27.36 0.15 0.84
CA LEU A 150 25.98 0.38 1.29
C LEU A 150 24.96 -0.05 0.23
N VAL A 151 25.26 0.19 -1.06
CA VAL A 151 24.39 -0.25 -2.17
C VAL A 151 24.31 -1.77 -2.22
N GLU A 152 25.43 -2.45 -2.03
CA GLU A 152 25.49 -3.91 -2.00
C GLU A 152 24.67 -4.48 -0.82
N ILE A 153 24.84 -3.93 0.38
CA ILE A 153 24.06 -4.33 1.56
C ILE A 153 22.56 -4.06 1.35
N ALA A 154 22.20 -2.93 0.74
CA ALA A 154 20.81 -2.64 0.40
C ALA A 154 20.25 -3.68 -0.60
N GLY A 155 21.06 -4.15 -1.55
CA GLY A 155 20.71 -5.25 -2.45
C GLY A 155 20.40 -6.54 -1.70
N PHE A 156 21.27 -6.95 -0.78
CA PHE A 156 21.01 -8.11 0.09
C PHE A 156 19.78 -7.90 0.99
N LEU A 157 19.54 -6.68 1.49
CA LEU A 157 18.36 -6.36 2.29
C LEU A 157 17.06 -6.51 1.49
N LEU A 158 17.04 -6.03 0.24
CA LEU A 158 15.90 -6.20 -0.66
C LEU A 158 15.66 -7.67 -1.02
N LEU A 159 16.73 -8.42 -1.29
CA LEU A 159 16.65 -9.87 -1.52
C LEU A 159 16.08 -10.60 -0.31
N ALA A 160 16.58 -10.30 0.89
CA ALA A 160 16.08 -10.89 2.13
C ALA A 160 14.61 -10.55 2.36
N GLY A 161 14.20 -9.30 2.11
CA GLY A 161 12.80 -8.88 2.19
C GLY A 161 11.88 -9.64 1.22
N LEU A 162 12.32 -9.84 -0.02
CA LEU A 162 11.60 -10.63 -1.02
C LEU A 162 11.45 -12.10 -0.60
N VAL A 163 12.54 -12.73 -0.16
CA VAL A 163 12.53 -14.13 0.29
C VAL A 163 11.63 -14.31 1.51
N ALA A 164 11.71 -13.38 2.48
CA ALA A 164 10.87 -13.41 3.67
C ALA A 164 9.38 -13.28 3.32
N ALA A 165 9.02 -12.34 2.43
CA ALA A 165 7.66 -12.17 1.97
C ALA A 165 7.14 -13.41 1.21
N TYR A 166 7.96 -14.01 0.33
CA TYR A 166 7.60 -15.23 -0.39
C TYR A 166 7.38 -16.42 0.54
N HIS A 167 8.28 -16.64 1.50
CA HIS A 167 8.16 -17.76 2.43
C HIS A 167 6.90 -17.63 3.30
N LEU A 168 6.62 -16.43 3.83
CA LEU A 168 5.43 -16.18 4.63
C LEU A 168 4.14 -16.40 3.82
N ALA A 169 4.11 -15.91 2.57
CA ALA A 169 2.96 -16.09 1.70
C ALA A 169 2.75 -17.55 1.28
N LYS A 170 3.82 -18.31 1.02
CA LYS A 170 3.74 -19.72 0.65
C LYS A 170 3.23 -20.58 1.80
N SER A 171 3.75 -20.40 3.01
CA SER A 171 3.34 -21.21 4.17
C SER A 171 1.83 -21.11 4.43
N ALA A 172 1.24 -19.93 4.25
CA ALA A 172 -0.20 -19.74 4.40
C ALA A 172 -1.04 -20.55 3.37
N LEU A 173 -0.53 -20.77 2.16
CA LEU A 173 -1.20 -21.55 1.13
C LEU A 173 -1.08 -23.06 1.35
N ASP A 174 0.07 -23.51 1.87
CA ASP A 174 0.32 -24.93 2.12
C ASP A 174 -0.59 -25.45 3.26
N ASP A 175 -0.79 -24.68 4.33
CA ASP A 175 -1.68 -25.01 5.46
C ASP A 175 -3.15 -25.19 5.01
N GLU A 176 -3.64 -24.32 4.12
CA GLU A 176 -5.00 -24.40 3.59
C GLU A 176 -5.21 -25.68 2.77
N ASN A 177 -4.23 -26.05 1.92
CA ASN A 177 -4.29 -27.25 1.11
C ASN A 177 -4.25 -28.55 1.94
N GLU A 178 -3.45 -28.60 3.00
CA GLU A 178 -3.42 -29.76 3.91
C GLU A 178 -4.75 -29.95 4.63
N SER A 179 -5.36 -28.85 5.13
CA SER A 179 -6.68 -28.91 5.78
C SER A 179 -7.76 -29.46 4.84
N HIS A 180 -7.85 -28.95 3.61
CA HIS A 180 -8.83 -29.41 2.61
C HIS A 180 -8.64 -30.88 2.23
N ASN A 181 -7.40 -31.32 2.04
CA ASN A 181 -7.08 -32.71 1.71
C ASN A 181 -7.39 -33.66 2.88
N SER A 182 -7.19 -33.21 4.11
CA SER A 182 -7.54 -33.98 5.31
C SER A 182 -9.06 -34.15 5.46
N GLU A 183 -9.86 -33.12 5.17
CA GLU A 183 -11.32 -33.19 5.17
C GLU A 183 -11.83 -34.11 4.05
N LEU A 184 -11.30 -33.99 2.83
CA LEU A 184 -11.62 -34.90 1.72
C LEU A 184 -11.27 -36.35 2.08
N GLY A 185 -10.10 -36.60 2.67
CA GLY A 185 -9.72 -37.94 3.15
C GLY A 185 -10.70 -38.49 4.18
N ASN A 186 -11.05 -37.71 5.20
CA ASN A 186 -11.97 -38.17 6.25
C ASN A 186 -13.42 -38.36 5.77
N THR A 187 -13.86 -37.65 4.74
CA THR A 187 -15.25 -37.71 4.27
C THR A 187 -15.43 -38.69 3.10
N VAL A 188 -14.47 -38.71 2.17
CA VAL A 188 -14.56 -39.50 0.93
C VAL A 188 -14.04 -40.91 1.13
N GLN A 189 -12.97 -41.12 1.91
CA GLN A 189 -12.41 -42.46 2.13
C GLN A 189 -13.41 -43.45 2.75
N PRO A 190 -14.13 -43.13 3.84
CA PRO A 190 -15.14 -44.04 4.39
C PRO A 190 -16.36 -44.20 3.49
N ALA A 191 -16.72 -43.17 2.72
CA ALA A 191 -17.79 -43.28 1.73
C ALA A 191 -17.41 -44.28 0.63
N LEU A 192 -16.22 -44.16 0.05
CA LEU A 192 -15.71 -45.09 -0.96
C LEU A 192 -15.55 -46.51 -0.41
N THR A 193 -15.06 -46.68 0.82
CA THR A 193 -15.00 -47.99 1.48
C THR A 193 -16.39 -48.60 1.63
N ASN A 194 -17.39 -47.83 2.08
CA ASN A 194 -18.78 -48.30 2.17
C ASN A 194 -19.42 -48.61 0.80
N PHE A 195 -19.01 -47.92 -0.26
CA PHE A 195 -19.47 -48.20 -1.63
C PHE A 195 -18.81 -49.45 -2.22
N ILE A 196 -17.55 -49.73 -1.89
CA ILE A 196 -16.80 -50.91 -2.36
C ILE A 196 -17.19 -52.16 -1.57
N ASP A 197 -17.36 -52.05 -0.24
CA ASP A 197 -17.75 -53.16 0.65
C ASP A 197 -19.22 -53.56 0.50
N LYS A 198 -20.03 -52.73 -0.20
CA LYS A 198 -21.34 -53.15 -0.69
C LYS A 198 -21.13 -54.09 -1.88
N GLU A 199 -20.76 -55.34 -1.59
CA GLU A 199 -20.88 -56.45 -2.54
C GLU A 199 -22.28 -56.37 -3.17
N PRO A 200 -22.47 -56.65 -4.48
CA PRO A 200 -23.78 -56.59 -5.11
C PRO A 200 -24.64 -57.72 -4.54
N SER A 201 -25.22 -57.48 -3.37
CA SER A 201 -26.21 -58.32 -2.75
C SER A 201 -27.31 -58.47 -3.77
N GLN A 202 -27.43 -59.68 -4.31
CA GLN A 202 -28.39 -60.10 -5.32
C GLN A 202 -29.70 -59.33 -5.16
N PRO A 203 -30.19 -58.67 -6.22
CA PRO A 203 -31.40 -57.88 -6.12
C PRO A 203 -32.51 -58.79 -5.57
N ALA A 204 -33.20 -58.32 -4.53
CA ALA A 204 -34.26 -59.04 -3.81
C ALA A 204 -35.34 -59.61 -4.75
N VAL A 205 -35.44 -59.06 -5.96
CA VAL A 205 -36.27 -59.53 -7.08
C VAL A 205 -36.00 -60.99 -7.47
N LEU A 206 -34.78 -61.52 -7.29
CA LEU A 206 -34.48 -62.93 -7.58
C LEU A 206 -34.87 -63.88 -6.44
N ARG A 207 -35.10 -63.37 -5.22
CA ARG A 207 -35.57 -64.18 -4.09
C ARG A 207 -37.07 -64.44 -4.18
N GLU A 208 -37.87 -63.43 -4.53
CA GLU A 208 -39.31 -63.61 -4.71
C GLU A 208 -39.63 -64.55 -5.89
N VAL A 209 -38.86 -64.51 -6.98
CA VAL A 209 -39.05 -65.45 -8.11
C VAL A 209 -38.65 -66.89 -7.77
N GLN A 210 -37.80 -67.11 -6.76
CA GLN A 210 -37.45 -68.46 -6.30
C GLN A 210 -38.42 -69.00 -5.25
N GLU A 211 -39.04 -68.15 -4.43
CA GLU A 211 -40.09 -68.56 -3.50
C GLU A 211 -41.44 -68.80 -4.20
N GLU A 212 -41.74 -68.14 -5.31
CA GLU A 212 -42.97 -68.39 -6.09
C GLU A 212 -42.91 -69.70 -6.92
N LYS A 213 -41.74 -70.35 -7.01
CA LYS A 213 -41.54 -71.60 -7.77
C LYS A 213 -41.36 -72.85 -6.91
N ALA A 214 -41.43 -72.73 -5.58
CA ALA A 214 -41.39 -73.86 -4.64
C ALA A 214 -42.78 -74.15 -4.08
#